data_AF-A0AAX2FP07-F1
#
_entry.id   AF-A0AAX2FP07-F1
#
_cell.length_a   1.000
_cell.length_b   1.000
_cell.length_c   1.000
_cell.angle_alpha   90.00
_cell.angle_beta   90.00
_cell.angle_gamma   90.00
#
_symmetry.space_group_name_H-M   'P 1'
#
loop_
_entity.id
_entity.type
_entity.pdbx_description
1 polymer ?
#
loop_
_entity_poly.entity_id
_entity_poly.type
_entity_poly.pdbx_seq_one_letter_code
_entity_poly.pdbx_strand_id
1 'polypeptide(L)'
;MGCKGKLLTEEQADELSFMVHNYYNKDIGICSCDVERVLTSNTKQTPLLVIEVQDMNSVPSITYKGIDIKGKVLINYEWTTDEFEKKGKHNMTIKHIDGHEKYVVGKTIQEERFD
;
A
#
# COMPACT_ATOMS: atom_id res chain seq x y z
N MET A 1 6.08 -14.76 -38.96
CA MET A 1 4.81 -14.41 -38.28
C MET A 1 5.20 -13.59 -37.06
N GLY A 2 5.07 -12.26 -37.10
CA GLY A 2 5.48 -11.40 -35.99
C GLY A 2 4.39 -11.34 -34.93
N CYS A 3 4.75 -11.52 -33.67
CA CYS A 3 3.82 -11.26 -32.56
C CYS A 3 3.45 -9.77 -32.60
N LYS A 4 2.15 -9.46 -32.75
CA LYS A 4 1.63 -8.08 -32.71
C LYS A 4 1.30 -7.60 -31.29
N GLY A 5 1.61 -8.41 -30.28
CA GLY A 5 1.38 -8.08 -28.88
C GLY A 5 2.35 -7.02 -28.37
N LYS A 6 1.91 -6.25 -27.37
CA LYS A 6 2.80 -5.38 -26.61
C LYS A 6 3.79 -6.26 -25.85
N LEU A 7 5.08 -5.94 -25.93
CA LEU A 7 6.10 -6.63 -25.14
C LEU A 7 5.86 -6.37 -23.65
N LEU A 8 6.08 -7.41 -22.84
CA LEU A 8 6.07 -7.29 -21.39
C LEU A 8 7.29 -6.50 -20.93
N THR A 9 7.15 -5.80 -19.81
CA THR A 9 8.31 -5.31 -19.06
C THR A 9 9.00 -6.47 -18.35
N GLU A 10 10.26 -6.26 -17.94
CA GLU A 10 11.05 -7.24 -17.19
C GLU A 10 10.34 -7.64 -15.87
N GLU A 11 9.82 -6.64 -15.13
CA GLU A 11 9.04 -6.86 -13.91
C GLU A 11 7.80 -7.73 -14.13
N GLN A 12 7.04 -7.49 -15.21
CA GLN A 12 5.88 -8.31 -15.57
C GLN A 12 6.27 -9.74 -15.97
N ALA A 13 7.40 -9.90 -16.66
CA ALA A 13 7.91 -11.21 -17.03
C ALA A 13 8.36 -12.02 -15.80
N ASP A 14 9.03 -11.36 -14.86
CA ASP A 14 9.51 -11.98 -13.62
C ASP A 14 8.35 -12.37 -12.69
N GLU A 15 7.34 -11.52 -12.54
CA GLU A 15 6.16 -11.81 -11.72
C GLU A 15 5.37 -13.00 -12.29
N LEU A 16 5.14 -13.04 -13.62
CA LEU A 16 4.52 -14.19 -14.27
C LEU A 16 5.37 -15.46 -14.12
N SER A 17 6.69 -15.36 -14.29
CA SER A 17 7.61 -16.49 -14.12
C SER A 17 7.53 -17.06 -12.70
N PHE A 18 7.58 -16.19 -11.69
CA PHE A 18 7.44 -16.57 -10.29
C PHE A 18 6.09 -17.26 -10.01
N MET A 19 4.99 -16.74 -10.56
CA MET A 19 3.68 -17.37 -10.44
C MET A 19 3.66 -18.76 -11.07
N VAL A 20 4.12 -18.91 -12.31
CA VAL A 20 4.18 -20.21 -12.97
C VAL A 20 5.00 -21.21 -12.15
N HIS A 21 6.19 -20.81 -11.68
CA HIS A 21 7.04 -21.70 -10.90
C HIS A 21 6.44 -22.11 -9.55
N ASN A 22 5.81 -21.19 -8.81
CA ASN A 22 5.26 -21.51 -7.49
C ASN A 22 3.95 -22.29 -7.55
N TYR A 23 3.10 -21.98 -8.53
CA TYR A 23 1.77 -22.58 -8.64
C TYR A 23 1.84 -23.95 -9.30
N TYR A 24 2.72 -24.14 -10.30
CA TYR A 24 2.98 -25.44 -10.91
C TYR A 24 3.48 -26.47 -9.89
N ASN A 25 4.36 -26.06 -8.97
CA ASN A 25 4.87 -26.94 -7.91
C ASN A 25 3.82 -27.28 -6.82
N LYS A 26 2.67 -26.61 -6.83
CA LYS A 26 1.62 -26.75 -5.81
C LYS A 26 0.28 -27.27 -6.37
N ASP A 27 0.25 -27.66 -7.65
CA ASP A 27 -0.95 -28.10 -8.36
C ASP A 27 -2.10 -27.08 -8.31
N ILE A 28 -1.75 -25.79 -8.33
CA ILE A 28 -2.72 -24.68 -8.33
C ILE A 28 -2.79 -24.13 -9.76
N GLY A 29 -4.00 -24.09 -10.33
CA GLY A 29 -4.24 -23.49 -11.64
C GLY A 29 -4.07 -21.97 -11.64
N ILE A 30 -3.55 -21.41 -12.71
CA ILE A 30 -3.48 -19.95 -12.94
C ILE A 30 -4.75 -19.53 -13.70
N CYS A 31 -5.54 -18.61 -13.12
CA CYS A 31 -6.70 -18.05 -13.79
C CYS A 31 -6.28 -16.98 -14.81
N SER A 32 -7.07 -16.79 -15.87
CA SER A 32 -6.89 -15.65 -16.79
C SER A 32 -6.91 -14.31 -16.03
N CYS A 33 -7.72 -14.23 -14.98
CA CYS A 33 -7.81 -13.09 -14.08
C CYS A 33 -6.50 -12.80 -13.32
N ASP A 34 -5.69 -13.83 -13.01
CA ASP A 34 -4.38 -13.67 -12.39
C ASP A 34 -3.37 -13.08 -13.37
N VAL A 35 -3.39 -13.56 -14.60
CA VAL A 35 -2.53 -13.06 -15.68
C VAL A 35 -2.90 -11.62 -16.02
N GLU A 36 -4.18 -11.30 -16.16
CA GLU A 36 -4.65 -9.93 -16.41
C GLU A 36 -4.18 -8.94 -15.33
N ARG A 37 -4.17 -9.36 -14.06
CA ARG A 37 -3.67 -8.56 -12.94
C ARG A 37 -2.21 -8.18 -13.10
N VAL A 38 -1.33 -9.13 -13.45
CA VAL A 38 0.10 -8.88 -13.69
C VAL A 38 0.31 -8.06 -14.97
N LEU A 39 -0.47 -8.33 -16.01
CA LEU A 39 -0.37 -7.56 -17.26
C LEU A 39 -0.85 -6.11 -17.11
N THR A 40 -1.71 -5.84 -16.13
CA THR A 40 -2.22 -4.50 -15.81
C THR A 40 -1.52 -3.85 -14.62
N SER A 41 -0.53 -4.52 -13.99
CA SER A 41 0.19 -4.08 -12.77
C SER A 41 1.02 -2.79 -12.92
N ASN A 42 0.89 -2.08 -14.04
CA ASN A 42 1.18 -0.64 -14.09
C ASN A 42 0.31 0.17 -13.10
N THR A 43 -0.73 -0.43 -12.49
CA THR A 43 -1.27 0.07 -11.23
C THR A 43 -0.27 -0.22 -10.12
N LYS A 44 0.74 0.65 -9.98
CA LYS A 44 1.49 0.79 -8.71
C LYS A 44 0.44 0.75 -7.61
N GLN A 45 0.41 -0.32 -6.81
CA GLN A 45 -0.48 -0.35 -5.65
C GLN A 45 -0.07 0.85 -4.81
N THR A 46 -0.92 1.87 -4.77
CA THR A 46 -0.65 3.07 -3.99
C THR A 46 -0.63 2.61 -2.54
N PRO A 47 0.52 2.73 -1.85
CA PRO A 47 0.59 2.28 -0.47
C PRO A 47 -0.50 3.00 0.34
N LEU A 48 -1.17 2.24 1.20
CA LEU A 48 -2.22 2.79 2.06
C LEU A 48 -1.69 3.96 2.88
N LEU A 49 -0.48 3.83 3.40
CA LEU A 49 0.22 4.82 4.20
C LEU A 49 1.71 4.80 3.83
N VAL A 50 2.27 5.99 3.58
CA VAL A 50 3.71 6.21 3.47
C VAL A 50 4.08 7.28 4.49
N ILE A 51 5.02 6.98 5.38
CA ILE A 51 5.63 7.95 6.29
C ILE A 51 7.11 8.02 5.95
N GLU A 52 7.57 9.16 5.46
CA GLU A 52 8.96 9.40 5.11
C GLU A 52 9.57 10.45 6.05
N VAL A 53 10.67 10.08 6.70
CA VAL A 53 11.46 10.96 7.56
C VAL A 53 12.88 11.00 7.00
N GLN A 54 13.30 12.14 6.47
CA GLN A 54 14.63 12.30 5.88
C GLN A 54 15.73 12.31 6.94
N ASP A 55 15.55 13.11 8.00
CA ASP A 55 16.46 13.24 9.13
C ASP A 55 15.71 13.76 10.37
N MET A 56 16.41 13.86 11.51
CA MET A 56 15.82 14.29 12.80
C MET A 56 15.35 15.75 12.82
N ASN A 57 15.78 16.58 11.87
CA ASN A 57 15.38 17.98 11.76
C ASN A 57 14.25 18.18 10.74
N SER A 58 13.90 17.12 10.01
CA SER A 58 12.92 17.17 8.93
C SER A 58 11.51 16.90 9.45
N VAL A 59 10.54 17.67 8.95
CA VAL A 59 9.12 17.38 9.17
C VAL A 59 8.75 16.14 8.34
N PRO A 60 8.12 15.11 8.92
CA PRO A 60 7.75 13.90 8.19
C PRO A 60 6.77 14.20 7.05
N SER A 61 7.01 13.59 5.88
CA SER A 61 6.02 13.51 4.81
C SER A 61 5.08 12.35 5.09
N ILE A 62 3.78 12.54 4.88
CA ILE A 62 2.77 11.47 5.04
C ILE A 62 1.84 11.50 3.86
N THR A 63 1.79 10.38 3.16
CA THR A 63 0.80 10.11 2.12
C THR A 63 -0.15 9.04 2.62
N TYR A 64 -1.45 9.30 2.57
CA TYR A 64 -2.50 8.32 2.89
C TYR A 64 -3.42 8.14 1.69
N LYS A 65 -3.58 6.89 1.21
CA LYS A 65 -4.33 6.55 -0.01
C LYS A 65 -3.91 7.42 -1.22
N GLY A 66 -2.63 7.72 -1.32
CA GLY A 66 -2.06 8.58 -2.37
C GLY A 66 -2.21 10.10 -2.17
N ILE A 67 -2.83 10.55 -1.08
CA ILE A 67 -3.03 11.98 -0.76
C ILE A 67 -2.02 12.43 0.31
N ASP A 68 -1.25 13.48 0.02
CA ASP A 68 -0.37 14.09 1.02
C ASP A 68 -1.15 14.96 2.02
N ILE A 69 -0.92 14.71 3.30
CA ILE A 69 -1.65 15.37 4.41
C ILE A 69 -0.88 16.61 4.87
N LYS A 70 -1.23 17.83 4.48
CA LYS A 70 -0.50 19.03 4.94
C LYS A 70 -0.81 19.42 6.39
N GLY A 71 0.02 20.28 6.99
CA GLY A 71 -0.25 20.89 8.31
C GLY A 71 -0.17 19.93 9.50
N LYS A 72 0.64 18.87 9.40
CA LYS A 72 0.75 17.78 10.38
C LYS A 72 1.27 18.31 11.73
N VAL A 73 0.64 17.90 12.83
CA VAL A 73 0.98 18.28 14.22
C VAL A 73 1.44 17.06 15.02
N LEU A 74 0.75 15.93 14.86
CA LEU A 74 1.07 14.69 15.56
C LEU A 74 0.69 13.50 14.69
N ILE A 75 1.56 12.48 14.72
CA ILE A 75 1.38 11.21 14.02
C ILE A 75 1.52 10.12 15.07
N ASN A 76 0.51 9.26 15.20
CA ASN A 76 0.60 8.03 15.94
C ASN A 76 0.29 6.88 14.98
N TYR A 77 1.17 5.88 14.93
CA TYR A 77 0.94 4.64 14.21
C TYR A 77 1.25 3.49 15.16
N GLU A 78 0.27 2.64 15.35
CA GLU A 78 0.35 1.46 16.19
C GLU A 78 -0.13 0.26 15.39
N TRP A 79 0.63 -0.83 15.47
CA TRP A 79 0.22 -2.12 14.95
C TRP A 79 0.24 -3.12 16.09
N THR A 80 -0.90 -3.76 16.34
CA THR A 80 -1.06 -4.73 17.43
C THR A 80 -1.40 -6.11 16.88
N THR A 81 -0.84 -7.12 17.52
CA THR A 81 -1.16 -8.53 17.31
C THR A 81 -1.84 -9.08 18.54
N ASP A 82 -2.88 -9.89 18.36
CA ASP A 82 -3.37 -10.81 19.37
C ASP A 82 -2.37 -11.98 19.47
N GLU A 83 -1.90 -12.34 20.68
CA GLU A 83 -0.93 -13.42 20.91
C GLU A 83 -1.38 -14.80 20.39
N PHE A 84 -2.64 -14.95 19.96
CA PHE A 84 -3.24 -16.20 19.52
C PHE A 84 -3.91 -16.15 18.13
N GLU A 85 -4.15 -14.97 17.55
CA GLU A 85 -4.76 -14.84 16.23
C GLU A 85 -3.83 -14.19 15.20
N LYS A 86 -3.76 -14.78 14.00
CA LYS A 86 -3.02 -14.28 12.83
C LYS A 86 -3.56 -12.95 12.26
N LYS A 87 -4.33 -12.19 13.04
CA LYS A 87 -5.04 -10.97 12.63
C LYS A 87 -4.39 -9.76 13.28
N GLY A 88 -3.81 -8.88 12.46
CA GLY A 88 -3.19 -7.64 12.93
C GLY A 88 -4.18 -6.47 12.89
N LYS A 89 -4.16 -5.59 13.90
CA LYS A 89 -4.92 -4.33 13.88
C LYS A 89 -4.01 -3.16 13.59
N HIS A 90 -4.43 -2.29 12.68
CA HIS A 90 -3.72 -1.05 12.34
C HIS A 90 -4.46 0.14 12.98
N ASN A 91 -3.81 0.83 13.91
CA ASN A 91 -4.34 2.02 14.55
C ASN A 91 -3.52 3.22 14.10
N MET A 92 -4.16 4.21 13.46
CA MET A 92 -3.48 5.43 13.04
C MET A 92 -4.21 6.67 13.57
N THR A 93 -3.45 7.71 13.91
CA THR A 93 -4.01 9.02 14.24
C THR A 93 -3.11 10.11 13.67
N ILE A 94 -3.68 10.99 12.84
CA ILE A 94 -2.95 12.11 12.24
C ILE A 94 -3.65 13.40 12.61
N LYS A 95 -3.09 14.16 13.55
CA LYS A 95 -3.58 15.51 13.84
C LYS A 95 -2.98 16.49 12.85
N HIS A 96 -3.82 17.31 12.21
CA HIS A 96 -3.36 18.35 11.29
C HIS A 96 -4.12 19.67 11.50
N ILE A 97 -3.55 20.77 11.01
CA ILE A 97 -4.21 22.09 10.97
C ILE A 97 -4.75 22.28 9.57
N ASP A 98 -6.04 22.57 9.45
CA ASP A 98 -6.66 22.94 8.18
C ASP A 98 -6.50 24.45 7.98
N GLY A 99 -5.99 24.86 6.81
CA GLY A 99 -5.56 26.25 6.54
C GLY A 99 -6.68 27.30 6.59
N HIS A 100 -7.94 26.87 6.72
CA HIS A 100 -9.10 27.75 6.79
C HIS A 100 -9.50 28.16 8.21
N GLU A 101 -9.01 27.51 9.26
CA GLU A 101 -9.39 27.81 10.64
C GLU A 101 -8.19 27.84 11.58
N LYS A 102 -8.16 28.81 12.51
CA LYS A 102 -7.13 28.96 13.57
C LYS A 102 -7.17 27.83 14.63
N TYR A 103 -7.80 26.70 14.33
CA TYR A 103 -8.03 25.60 15.26
C TYR A 103 -7.41 24.31 14.73
N VAL A 104 -6.84 23.52 15.63
CA VAL A 104 -6.29 22.19 15.31
C VAL A 104 -7.45 21.26 14.98
N VAL A 105 -7.68 21.00 13.69
CA VAL A 105 -8.66 20.01 13.24
C VAL A 105 -8.02 18.62 13.35
N GLY A 106 -8.08 18.04 14.54
CA GLY A 106 -7.65 16.66 14.75
C GLY A 106 -8.57 15.68 14.02
N LYS A 107 -8.19 15.21 12.82
CA LYS A 107 -8.86 14.08 12.16
C LYS A 107 -8.24 12.76 12.61
N THR A 108 -8.94 12.02 13.45
CA THR A 108 -8.55 10.62 13.74
C THR A 108 -9.04 9.75 12.59
N ILE A 109 -8.12 9.12 11.85
CA ILE A 109 -8.44 8.11 10.83
C ILE A 109 -8.22 6.74 11.48
N GLN A 110 -9.28 6.12 12.02
CA GLN A 110 -9.23 4.74 12.51
C GLN A 110 -9.69 3.81 11.39
N GLU A 111 -8.84 2.86 11.00
CA GLU A 111 -9.18 1.83 10.02
C GLU A 111 -8.95 0.47 10.66
N GLU A 112 -10.00 -0.11 11.24
CA GLU A 112 -9.96 -1.44 11.80
C GLU A 112 -10.22 -2.47 10.70
N ARG A 113 -9.27 -3.37 10.47
CA ARG A 113 -9.47 -4.54 9.62
C ARG A 113 -9.46 -5.78 10.50
N PHE A 114 -10.57 -6.52 10.46
CA PHE A 114 -10.64 -7.88 10.97
C PHE A 114 -10.52 -8.79 9.73
N ASP A 115 -9.47 -9.59 9.67
CA ASP A 115 -9.32 -10.61 8.61
C ASP A 115 -10.34 -11.73 8.77
#